data_AF-A0A1F0NLC8-F1
#
_entry.id   AF-A0A1F0NLC8-F1
#
_cell.length_a   1.000
_cell.length_b   1.000
_cell.length_c   1.000
_cell.angle_alpha   90.00
_cell.angle_beta   90.00
_cell.angle_gamma   90.00
#
_symmetry.space_group_name_H-M   'P 1'
#
loop_
_entity.id
_entity.type
_entity.pdbx_description
1 polymer ?
#
loop_
_entity_poly.entity_id
_entity_poly.type
_entity_poly.pdbx_seq_one_letter_code
_entity_poly.pdbx_strand_id
1 'polypeptide(L)'
;MRLKNLPSEFQEALPVLKKIKNAGFEAYFVGGSVRDALLNRPIHDVDIASSSYPEETKRIFERTIDVGIEHGTVLVLEDNHEYEVTTFRTEDIYVDYRRPSHVTFVRSLEEDLKRRDFTINALALDEAGNVIDLFAGLADLENQILRAVGTPSERFNEDALRIMRGFRFQAALGFDLDTDTFQAMKLCAPLLEKISVERTFIEFDKLLTASYWRKGLKSLLASGATDYLPDMRSSQLQLETMFDIKVDFQFTSSEQAWATLLMALQVNNVKKFLKHWKTSNEFQKRVEQIVTIYTIRQRHFLDKEECYRFELDLMIQAEEIRQAQGLAVDFEKIHSTYDSLTIHDKHEIVVNGGLLIKEFGFKPGPALGQLLTEIETAIVNGVLDNRLEAILAFVEERR
;
A
#
# COMPACT_ATOMS: atom_id res chain seq x y z
N MET A 1 2.01 32.88 -2.49
CA MET A 1 1.47 32.62 -1.12
C MET A 1 2.65 32.43 -0.18
N ARG A 2 2.53 32.71 1.13
CA ARG A 2 3.61 32.49 2.11
C ARG A 2 3.08 31.74 3.34
N LEU A 3 3.73 30.63 3.69
CA LEU A 3 3.48 29.91 4.93
C LEU A 3 4.02 30.73 6.11
N LYS A 4 3.15 31.10 7.05
CA LYS A 4 3.55 31.87 8.24
C LYS A 4 4.37 31.03 9.21
N ASN A 5 4.03 29.75 9.32
CA ASN A 5 4.74 28.77 10.12
C ASN A 5 5.13 27.61 9.20
N LEU A 6 6.42 27.28 9.16
CA LEU A 6 6.88 26.05 8.53
C LEU A 6 6.55 24.86 9.44
N PRO A 7 5.98 23.76 8.93
CA PRO A 7 5.89 22.50 9.66
C PRO A 7 7.25 22.06 10.25
N SER A 8 7.23 21.30 11.34
CA SER A 8 8.44 20.84 12.04
C SER A 8 9.41 20.13 11.11
N GLU A 9 8.88 19.30 10.22
CA GLU A 9 9.64 18.51 9.25
C GLU A 9 10.45 19.41 8.31
N PHE A 10 9.87 20.54 7.86
CA PHE A 10 10.59 21.54 7.07
C PHE A 10 11.57 22.37 7.90
N GLN A 11 11.29 22.60 9.18
CA GLN A 11 12.24 23.29 10.06
C GLN A 11 13.50 22.44 10.28
N GLU A 12 13.33 21.13 10.50
CA GLU A 12 14.42 20.18 10.65
C GLU A 12 15.26 20.06 9.37
N ALA A 13 14.62 20.08 8.19
CA ALA A 13 15.30 20.03 6.89
C ALA A 13 15.90 21.37 6.42
N LEU A 14 15.55 22.49 7.07
CA LEU A 14 15.98 23.83 6.70
C LEU A 14 17.52 24.05 6.66
N PRO A 15 18.32 23.46 7.57
CA PRO A 15 19.78 23.54 7.51
C PRO A 15 20.34 23.00 6.19
N VAL A 16 19.74 21.93 5.64
CA VAL A 16 20.15 21.33 4.36
C VAL A 16 19.98 22.33 3.21
N LEU A 17 18.80 22.95 3.10
CA LEU A 17 18.53 24.00 2.09
C LEU A 17 19.52 25.16 2.22
N LYS A 18 19.74 25.65 3.44
CA LYS A 18 20.65 26.77 3.71
C LYS A 18 22.10 26.43 3.33
N LYS A 19 22.57 25.23 3.63
CA LYS A 19 23.94 24.79 3.32
C LYS A 19 24.16 24.73 1.81
N ILE A 20 23.18 24.21 1.06
CA ILE A 20 23.21 24.20 -0.41
C ILE A 20 23.23 25.62 -0.98
N LYS A 21 22.38 26.50 -0.45
CA LYS A 21 22.33 27.91 -0.85
C LYS A 21 23.60 28.68 -0.55
N ASN A 22 24.20 28.47 0.63
CA ASN A 22 25.47 29.07 1.01
C ASN A 22 26.63 28.62 0.11
N ALA A 23 26.53 27.44 -0.50
CA ALA A 23 27.46 26.95 -1.51
C ALA A 23 27.24 27.54 -2.91
N GLY A 24 26.24 28.41 -3.09
CA GLY A 24 25.96 29.12 -4.35
C GLY A 24 24.93 28.44 -5.26
N PHE A 25 24.20 27.44 -4.77
CA PHE A 25 23.17 26.73 -5.53
C PHE A 25 21.76 27.14 -5.10
N GLU A 26 20.76 26.74 -5.88
CA GLU A 26 19.36 26.89 -5.50
C GLU A 26 18.86 25.61 -4.85
N ALA A 27 17.98 25.71 -3.85
CA ALA A 27 17.35 24.57 -3.21
C ALA A 27 15.95 24.93 -2.70
N TYR A 28 15.02 24.00 -2.87
CA TYR A 28 13.61 24.16 -2.49
C TYR A 28 13.06 22.83 -1.95
N PHE A 29 12.12 22.91 -1.01
CA PHE A 29 11.23 21.79 -0.75
C PHE A 29 10.25 21.66 -1.91
N VAL A 30 9.93 20.44 -2.33
CA VAL A 30 9.09 20.20 -3.51
C VAL A 30 8.13 19.03 -3.32
N GLY A 31 7.17 18.89 -4.24
CA GLY A 31 6.39 17.67 -4.38
C GLY A 31 5.27 17.51 -3.35
N GLY A 32 5.05 16.26 -2.92
CA GLY A 32 3.93 15.90 -2.05
C GLY A 32 4.01 16.57 -0.69
N SER A 33 5.22 16.77 -0.16
CA SER A 33 5.44 17.43 1.13
C SER A 33 4.88 18.86 1.15
N VAL A 34 5.09 19.64 0.08
CA VAL A 34 4.59 21.02 -0.03
C VAL A 34 3.07 21.04 -0.13
N ARG A 35 2.48 20.13 -0.93
CA ARG A 35 1.02 19.96 -1.01
C ARG A 35 0.43 19.62 0.35
N ASP A 36 1.02 18.64 1.04
CA ASP A 36 0.51 18.14 2.32
C ASP A 36 0.63 19.19 3.42
N ALA A 37 1.72 19.96 3.44
CA ALA A 37 1.86 21.15 4.28
C ALA A 37 0.74 22.16 4.05
N LEU A 38 0.40 22.45 2.80
CA LEU A 38 -0.67 23.40 2.44
C LEU A 38 -2.07 22.88 2.79
N LEU A 39 -2.26 21.56 2.80
CA LEU A 39 -3.51 20.90 3.20
C LEU A 39 -3.60 20.62 4.71
N ASN A 40 -2.58 21.01 5.51
CA ASN A 40 -2.44 20.64 6.92
C ASN A 40 -2.54 19.13 7.16
N ARG A 41 -1.92 18.34 6.27
CA ARG A 41 -1.81 16.89 6.38
C ARG A 41 -0.43 16.53 6.96
N PRO A 42 -0.30 15.36 7.62
CA PRO A 42 1.01 14.85 8.05
C PRO A 42 1.97 14.78 6.88
N ILE A 43 3.19 15.27 7.08
CA ILE A 43 4.29 15.16 6.11
C ILE A 43 5.08 13.92 6.49
N HIS A 44 5.15 12.95 5.58
CA HIS A 44 5.89 11.71 5.82
C HIS A 44 7.36 11.86 5.42
N ASP A 45 7.61 12.39 4.22
CA ASP A 45 8.93 12.54 3.64
C ASP A 45 9.11 13.96 3.11
N VAL A 46 10.29 14.54 3.33
CA VAL A 46 10.66 15.88 2.84
C VAL A 46 11.59 15.75 1.64
N ASP A 47 11.04 15.96 0.45
CA ASP A 47 11.81 15.99 -0.79
C ASP A 47 12.44 17.36 -1.01
N ILE A 48 13.76 17.38 -1.26
CA ILE A 48 14.51 18.59 -1.59
C ILE A 48 14.95 18.51 -3.06
N ALA A 49 14.63 19.55 -3.84
CA ALA A 49 15.18 19.70 -5.18
C ALA A 49 16.18 20.84 -5.23
N SER A 50 17.28 20.63 -5.94
CA SER A 50 18.42 21.55 -5.96
C SER A 50 19.00 21.75 -7.36
N SER A 51 19.58 22.92 -7.63
CA SER A 51 20.39 23.12 -8.84
C SER A 51 21.79 22.51 -8.74
N SER A 52 22.18 22.00 -7.56
CA SER A 52 23.44 21.28 -7.35
C SER A 52 23.39 19.87 -7.95
N TYR A 53 24.38 19.55 -8.77
CA TYR A 53 24.56 18.23 -9.38
C TYR A 53 24.99 17.23 -8.30
N PRO A 54 24.83 15.91 -8.50
CA PRO A 54 25.09 14.94 -7.43
C PRO A 54 26.49 15.05 -6.80
N GLU A 55 27.51 15.21 -7.64
CA GLU A 55 28.90 15.40 -7.18
C GLU A 55 29.14 16.78 -6.54
N GLU A 56 28.34 17.79 -6.88
CA GLU A 56 28.37 19.09 -6.18
C GLU A 56 27.73 18.95 -4.80
N THR A 57 26.58 18.28 -4.70
CA THR A 57 25.92 17.95 -3.43
C THR A 57 26.85 17.18 -2.50
N LYS A 58 27.57 16.17 -3.01
CA LYS A 58 28.54 15.38 -2.23
C LYS A 58 29.75 16.18 -1.73
N ARG A 59 30.06 17.33 -2.36
CA ARG A 59 31.10 18.24 -1.86
C ARG A 59 30.58 19.17 -0.76
N ILE A 60 29.27 19.40 -0.70
CA ILE A 60 28.62 20.26 0.31
C ILE A 60 28.43 19.49 1.62
N PHE A 61 28.17 18.18 1.55
CA PHE A 61 27.85 17.35 2.71
C PHE A 61 28.90 16.26 2.94
N GLU A 62 29.32 16.09 4.20
CA GLU A 62 30.34 15.10 4.56
C GLU A 62 29.82 13.66 4.49
N ARG A 63 28.53 13.45 4.78
CA ARG A 63 27.89 12.13 4.85
C ARG A 63 26.77 12.03 3.84
N THR A 64 26.99 11.28 2.77
CA THR A 64 26.02 11.05 1.70
C THR A 64 25.99 9.58 1.28
N ILE A 65 24.83 9.13 0.80
CA ILE A 65 24.65 7.80 0.20
C ILE A 65 24.14 7.95 -1.23
N ASP A 66 24.77 7.23 -2.16
CA ASP A 66 24.39 7.19 -3.56
C ASP A 66 23.21 6.21 -3.73
N VAL A 67 21.98 6.72 -3.59
CA VAL A 67 20.74 5.90 -3.72
C VAL A 67 20.25 5.83 -5.17
N GLY A 68 20.42 6.92 -5.93
CA GLY A 68 19.89 7.04 -7.30
C GLY A 68 20.66 8.06 -8.12
N ILE A 69 21.99 7.98 -8.10
CA ILE A 69 22.86 9.00 -8.71
C ILE A 69 22.62 9.16 -10.23
N GLU A 70 22.27 8.07 -10.92
CA GLU A 70 21.89 8.06 -12.34
C GLU A 70 20.61 8.85 -12.62
N HIS A 71 19.79 9.07 -11.60
CA HIS A 71 18.57 9.87 -11.65
C HIS A 71 18.73 11.22 -10.94
N GLY A 72 19.91 11.54 -10.44
CA GLY A 72 20.22 12.80 -9.77
C GLY A 72 19.88 12.86 -8.29
N THR A 73 19.55 11.73 -7.65
CA THR A 73 19.16 11.69 -6.23
C THR A 73 20.33 11.24 -5.36
N VAL A 74 20.66 12.06 -4.37
CA VAL A 74 21.66 11.79 -3.32
C VAL A 74 20.96 11.86 -1.97
N LEU A 75 21.14 10.83 -1.14
CA LEU A 75 20.65 10.85 0.23
C LEU A 75 21.69 11.56 1.10
N VAL A 76 21.29 12.64 1.76
CA VAL A 76 22.13 13.45 2.64
C VAL A 76 21.82 13.10 4.08
N LEU A 77 22.87 12.80 4.87
CA LEU A 77 22.76 12.49 6.29
C LEU A 77 23.22 13.71 7.10
N GLU A 78 22.28 14.50 7.60
CA GLU A 78 22.56 15.71 8.39
C GLU A 78 21.73 15.65 9.69
N ASP A 79 22.35 16.00 10.83
CA ASP A 79 21.70 16.03 12.16
C ASP A 79 20.92 14.74 12.53
N ASN A 80 21.47 13.57 12.19
CA ASN A 80 20.88 12.23 12.37
C ASN A 80 19.56 11.99 11.60
N HIS A 81 19.25 12.82 10.62
CA HIS A 81 18.15 12.63 9.69
C HIS A 81 18.65 12.32 8.29
N GLU A 82 17.78 11.71 7.48
CA GLU A 82 18.05 11.37 6.09
C GLU A 82 17.17 12.25 5.18
N TYR A 83 17.78 12.91 4.22
CA TYR A 83 17.07 13.80 3.29
C TYR A 83 17.42 13.46 1.84
N GLU A 84 16.39 13.27 1.01
CA GLU A 84 16.59 13.07 -0.42
C GLU A 84 16.79 14.42 -1.11
N VAL A 85 18.01 14.66 -1.59
CA VAL A 85 18.36 15.82 -2.41
C VAL A 85 18.44 15.37 -3.86
N THR A 86 17.51 15.85 -4.68
CA THR A 86 17.44 15.53 -6.11
C THR A 86 17.82 16.74 -6.96
N THR A 87 18.80 16.58 -7.85
CA THR A 87 19.17 17.62 -8.82
C THR A 87 18.00 17.91 -9.77
N PHE A 88 17.75 19.18 -10.08
CA PHE A 88 16.78 19.56 -11.10
C PHE A 88 17.08 18.83 -12.40
N ARG A 89 16.04 18.27 -12.99
CA ARG A 89 16.21 17.44 -14.18
C ARG A 89 15.05 17.62 -15.14
N THR A 90 15.36 17.49 -16.42
CA THR A 90 14.39 17.17 -17.46
C THR A 90 14.54 15.70 -17.82
N GLU A 91 13.46 15.13 -18.33
CA GLU A 91 13.41 13.74 -18.76
C GLU A 91 13.23 13.77 -20.29
N ASP A 92 14.19 13.17 -21.02
CA ASP A 92 14.14 13.07 -22.49
C ASP A 92 13.11 12.01 -22.93
N ILE A 93 13.00 11.75 -24.24
CA ILE A 93 12.09 10.75 -24.82
C ILE A 93 12.13 9.45 -24.01
N TYR A 94 10.96 9.05 -23.50
CA TYR A 94 10.81 7.85 -22.72
C TYR A 94 10.82 6.63 -23.65
N VAL A 95 11.68 5.67 -23.33
CA VAL A 95 11.71 4.34 -23.93
C VAL A 95 10.76 3.45 -23.12
N ASP A 96 9.95 2.68 -23.83
CA ASP A 96 8.96 1.75 -23.27
C ASP A 96 7.96 2.38 -22.27
N TYR A 97 7.60 3.66 -22.45
CA TYR A 97 6.61 4.38 -21.64
C TYR A 97 6.92 4.39 -20.13
N ARG A 98 8.21 4.32 -19.79
CA ARG A 98 8.67 4.20 -18.40
C ARG A 98 9.99 4.90 -18.13
N ARG A 99 11.03 4.60 -18.92
CA ARG A 99 12.39 5.07 -18.62
C ARG A 99 12.74 6.17 -19.59
N PRO A 100 13.06 7.39 -19.13
CA PRO A 100 13.67 8.35 -20.03
C PRO A 100 14.95 7.74 -20.59
N SER A 101 15.16 7.87 -21.90
CA SER A 101 16.40 7.42 -22.56
C SER A 101 17.63 8.05 -21.93
N HIS A 102 17.49 9.30 -21.51
CA HIS A 102 18.47 10.04 -20.73
C HIS A 102 17.78 10.96 -19.71
N VAL A 103 18.37 11.06 -18.51
CA VAL A 103 18.04 12.14 -17.57
C VAL A 103 19.03 13.27 -17.81
N THR A 104 18.52 14.46 -18.10
CA THR A 104 19.35 15.64 -18.31
C THR A 104 19.23 16.55 -17.10
N PHE A 105 20.34 16.72 -16.39
CA PHE A 105 20.38 17.67 -15.28
C PHE A 105 20.38 19.10 -15.81
N VAL A 106 19.52 19.92 -15.21
CA VAL A 106 19.35 21.33 -15.51
C VAL A 106 19.58 22.15 -14.25
N ARG A 107 19.63 23.48 -14.38
CA ARG A 107 19.68 24.40 -13.23
C ARG A 107 18.42 25.24 -13.07
N SER A 108 17.38 24.96 -13.86
CA SER A 108 16.08 25.65 -13.79
C SER A 108 15.09 24.86 -12.96
N LEU A 109 14.57 25.46 -11.89
CA LEU A 109 13.45 24.92 -11.12
C LEU A 109 12.19 24.74 -11.99
N GLU A 110 11.92 25.69 -12.90
CA GLU A 110 10.75 25.64 -13.78
C GLU A 110 10.72 24.36 -14.62
N GLU A 111 11.88 23.98 -15.19
CA GLU A 111 12.00 22.76 -15.98
C GLU A 111 11.81 21.49 -15.13
N ASP A 112 12.26 21.48 -13.86
CA ASP A 112 11.99 20.37 -12.94
C ASP A 112 10.51 20.26 -12.56
N LEU A 113 9.86 21.39 -12.30
CA LEU A 113 8.45 21.41 -11.93
C LEU A 113 7.54 21.06 -13.12
N LYS A 114 7.92 21.48 -14.34
CA LYS A 114 7.18 21.21 -15.59
C LYS A 114 7.05 19.73 -15.91
N ARG A 115 8.05 18.91 -15.55
CA ARG A 115 8.01 17.46 -15.81
C ARG A 115 7.15 16.67 -14.82
N ARG A 116 6.62 17.30 -13.77
CA ARG A 116 5.85 16.60 -12.73
C ARG A 116 4.47 16.16 -13.23
N ASP A 117 3.83 15.30 -12.45
CA ASP A 117 2.60 14.64 -12.84
C ASP A 117 1.39 15.60 -12.78
N PHE A 118 1.13 16.19 -11.62
CA PHE A 118 -0.03 17.05 -11.37
C PHE A 118 0.39 18.42 -10.83
N THR A 119 -0.38 19.46 -11.16
CA THR A 119 -0.13 20.86 -10.78
C THR A 119 0.05 21.02 -9.27
N ILE A 120 -0.77 20.35 -8.48
CA ILE A 120 -0.69 20.36 -7.01
C ILE A 120 0.60 19.74 -6.45
N ASN A 121 1.30 18.92 -7.24
CA ASN A 121 2.61 18.34 -6.89
C ASN A 121 3.77 19.11 -7.54
N ALA A 122 3.48 20.10 -8.39
CA ALA A 122 4.44 20.97 -9.06
C ALA A 122 4.62 22.30 -8.33
N LEU A 123 4.51 22.26 -7.00
CA LEU A 123 4.77 23.37 -6.09
C LEU A 123 6.17 23.24 -5.49
N ALA A 124 6.81 24.38 -5.27
CA ALA A 124 8.05 24.48 -4.53
C ALA A 124 7.92 25.47 -3.36
N LEU A 125 8.70 25.27 -2.32
CA LEU A 125 8.72 26.11 -1.12
C LEU A 125 10.16 26.48 -0.78
N ASP A 126 10.41 27.78 -0.64
CA ASP A 126 11.73 28.30 -0.27
C ASP A 126 11.95 28.32 1.26
N GLU A 127 13.18 28.60 1.66
CA GLU A 127 13.60 28.70 3.07
C GLU A 127 12.89 29.80 3.89
N ALA A 128 12.28 30.78 3.21
CA ALA A 128 11.53 31.87 3.83
C ALA A 128 10.03 31.56 3.94
N GLY A 129 9.60 30.39 3.45
CA GLY A 129 8.23 29.92 3.43
C GLY A 129 7.41 30.44 2.26
N ASN A 130 8.03 31.00 1.22
CA ASN A 130 7.30 31.43 0.02
C ASN A 130 7.03 30.22 -0.88
N VAL A 131 5.76 30.07 -1.26
CA VAL A 131 5.35 29.05 -2.23
C VAL A 131 5.56 29.60 -3.64
N ILE A 132 6.34 28.87 -4.42
CA ILE A 132 6.58 29.08 -5.83
C ILE A 132 5.62 28.17 -6.59
N ASP A 133 4.72 28.79 -7.36
CA ASP A 133 3.72 28.12 -8.18
C ASP A 133 3.82 28.67 -9.61
N LEU A 134 4.26 27.81 -10.53
CA LEU A 134 4.44 28.13 -11.95
C LEU A 134 3.36 27.50 -12.84
N PHE A 135 2.52 26.63 -12.28
CA PHE A 135 1.57 25.79 -13.03
C PHE A 135 0.15 25.82 -12.47
N ALA A 136 -0.18 26.87 -11.71
CA ALA A 136 -1.50 27.07 -11.08
C ALA A 136 -1.90 25.98 -10.06
N GLY A 137 -0.91 25.34 -9.42
CA GLY A 137 -1.15 24.31 -8.42
C GLY A 137 -1.87 24.82 -7.18
N LEU A 138 -1.68 26.08 -6.78
CA LEU A 138 -2.40 26.67 -5.64
C LEU A 138 -3.90 26.81 -5.93
N ALA A 139 -4.25 27.22 -7.16
CA ALA A 139 -5.65 27.36 -7.56
C ALA A 139 -6.33 25.99 -7.68
N ASP A 140 -5.65 24.98 -8.25
CA ASP A 140 -6.18 23.62 -8.30
C ASP A 140 -6.30 23.00 -6.89
N LEU A 141 -5.38 23.32 -5.97
CA LEU A 141 -5.46 22.88 -4.57
C LEU A 141 -6.67 23.47 -3.84
N GLU A 142 -6.93 24.77 -4.02
CA GLU A 142 -8.09 25.47 -3.44
C GLU A 142 -9.41 24.92 -4.00
N ASN A 143 -9.47 24.66 -5.31
CA ASN A 143 -10.65 24.12 -5.98
C ASN A 143 -10.80 22.60 -5.85
N GLN A 144 -9.87 21.92 -5.18
CA GLN A 144 -9.83 20.46 -5.04
C GLN A 144 -9.84 19.72 -6.38
N ILE A 145 -9.01 20.17 -7.33
CA ILE A 145 -8.88 19.62 -8.68
C ILE A 145 -7.52 18.93 -8.86
N LEU A 146 -7.53 17.76 -9.48
CA LEU A 146 -6.35 17.04 -9.96
C LEU A 146 -6.19 17.28 -11.47
N ARG A 147 -5.25 18.15 -11.81
CA ARG A 147 -4.92 18.55 -13.19
C ARG A 147 -3.49 18.16 -13.53
N ALA A 148 -3.28 17.57 -14.70
CA ALA A 148 -1.92 17.25 -15.16
C ALA A 148 -1.13 18.54 -15.48
N VAL A 149 0.18 18.53 -15.28
CA VAL A 149 1.04 19.67 -15.66
C VAL A 149 1.17 19.74 -17.18
N GLY A 150 0.92 20.89 -17.78
CA GLY A 150 1.02 21.07 -19.24
C GLY A 150 -0.02 20.20 -20.00
N THR A 151 0.41 19.54 -21.07
CA THR A 151 -0.48 18.69 -21.89
C THR A 151 -0.67 17.31 -21.25
N PRO A 152 -1.89 16.92 -20.83
CA PRO A 152 -2.12 15.65 -20.12
C PRO A 152 -1.68 14.42 -20.91
N SER A 153 -1.98 14.36 -22.21
CA SER A 153 -1.60 13.24 -23.06
C SER A 153 -0.08 13.06 -23.14
N GLU A 154 0.69 14.15 -23.19
CA GLU A 154 2.16 14.07 -23.15
C GLU A 154 2.62 13.49 -21.81
N ARG A 155 2.08 14.00 -20.69
CA ARG A 155 2.42 13.52 -19.34
C ARG A 155 2.20 12.01 -19.18
N PHE A 156 1.11 11.47 -19.73
CA PHE A 156 0.79 10.03 -19.62
C PHE A 156 1.53 9.15 -20.63
N ASN A 157 1.95 9.68 -21.78
CA ASN A 157 2.82 8.96 -22.71
C ASN A 157 4.26 8.84 -22.20
N GLU A 158 4.70 9.79 -21.39
CA GLU A 158 6.01 9.74 -20.72
C GLU A 158 6.09 8.61 -19.68
N ASP A 159 5.22 8.65 -18.66
CA ASP A 159 5.09 7.58 -17.66
C ASP A 159 3.61 7.25 -17.47
N ALA A 160 3.17 6.14 -18.05
CA ALA A 160 1.78 5.71 -17.97
C ALA A 160 1.35 5.39 -16.53
N LEU A 161 2.30 5.15 -15.59
CA LEU A 161 1.96 4.99 -14.17
C LEU A 161 1.31 6.27 -13.59
N ARG A 162 1.51 7.45 -14.18
CA ARG A 162 0.84 8.68 -13.76
C ARG A 162 -0.68 8.59 -13.84
N ILE A 163 -1.22 7.74 -14.70
CA ILE A 163 -2.66 7.44 -14.75
C ILE A 163 -3.10 6.79 -13.42
N MET A 164 -2.41 5.72 -12.99
CA MET A 164 -2.69 5.05 -11.72
C MET A 164 -2.47 5.98 -10.51
N ARG A 165 -1.41 6.79 -10.54
CA ARG A 165 -1.16 7.82 -9.51
C ARG A 165 -2.31 8.83 -9.44
N GLY A 166 -2.89 9.20 -10.58
CA GLY A 166 -4.05 10.08 -10.64
C GLY A 166 -5.26 9.52 -9.89
N PHE A 167 -5.64 8.28 -10.18
CA PHE A 167 -6.73 7.61 -9.44
C PHE A 167 -6.41 7.41 -7.97
N ARG A 168 -5.15 7.08 -7.63
CA ARG A 168 -4.69 7.00 -6.24
C ARG A 168 -4.81 8.35 -5.54
N PHE A 169 -4.33 9.44 -6.14
CA PHE A 169 -4.43 10.78 -5.55
C PHE A 169 -5.88 11.21 -5.37
N GLN A 170 -6.75 10.86 -6.32
CA GLN A 170 -8.19 11.08 -6.20
C GLN A 170 -8.76 10.36 -4.98
N ALA A 171 -8.33 9.11 -4.75
CA ALA A 171 -8.71 8.33 -3.58
C ALA A 171 -8.10 8.85 -2.27
N ALA A 172 -6.87 9.38 -2.28
CA ALA A 172 -6.18 9.85 -1.09
C ALA A 172 -6.64 11.26 -0.64
N LEU A 173 -6.92 12.13 -1.61
CA LEU A 173 -7.24 13.55 -1.37
C LEU A 173 -8.73 13.85 -1.47
N GLY A 174 -9.51 13.01 -2.16
CA GLY A 174 -10.93 13.25 -2.41
C GLY A 174 -11.20 14.29 -3.50
N PHE A 175 -10.17 14.74 -4.23
CA PHE A 175 -10.26 15.75 -5.27
C PHE A 175 -10.99 15.25 -6.52
N ASP A 176 -11.48 16.13 -7.36
CA ASP A 176 -12.04 15.79 -8.68
C ASP A 176 -10.95 15.82 -9.75
N LEU A 177 -11.03 14.92 -10.73
CA LEU A 177 -10.13 14.96 -11.89
C LEU A 177 -10.61 16.05 -12.84
N ASP A 178 -9.67 16.87 -13.31
CA ASP A 178 -9.91 17.78 -14.41
C ASP A 178 -10.41 17.02 -15.66
N THR A 179 -11.28 17.65 -16.45
CA THR A 179 -11.97 16.99 -17.57
C THR A 179 -10.98 16.52 -18.64
N ASP A 180 -10.07 17.38 -19.08
CA ASP A 180 -9.08 17.06 -20.12
C ASP A 180 -8.08 16.03 -19.60
N THR A 181 -7.70 16.16 -18.33
CA THR A 181 -6.85 15.19 -17.62
C THR A 181 -7.49 13.80 -17.61
N PHE A 182 -8.77 13.69 -17.26
CA PHE A 182 -9.49 12.40 -17.24
C PHE A 182 -9.67 11.81 -18.64
N GLN A 183 -9.97 12.63 -19.66
CA GLN A 183 -10.07 12.13 -21.03
C GLN A 183 -8.73 11.59 -21.54
N ALA A 184 -7.63 12.27 -21.25
CA ALA A 184 -6.31 11.78 -21.60
C ALA A 184 -5.95 10.49 -20.84
N MET A 185 -6.29 10.36 -19.56
CA MET A 185 -6.13 9.11 -18.82
C MET A 185 -6.86 7.94 -19.49
N LYS A 186 -8.10 8.17 -19.95
CA LYS A 186 -8.89 7.15 -20.66
C LYS A 186 -8.25 6.75 -21.99
N LEU A 187 -7.79 7.72 -22.79
CA LEU A 187 -7.15 7.46 -24.08
C LEU A 187 -5.80 6.74 -23.93
N CYS A 188 -5.04 7.07 -22.87
CA CYS A 188 -3.72 6.50 -22.60
C CYS A 188 -3.76 5.24 -21.71
N ALA A 189 -4.93 4.83 -21.21
CA ALA A 189 -5.09 3.63 -20.39
C ALA A 189 -4.44 2.35 -20.96
N PRO A 190 -4.45 2.08 -22.29
CA PRO A 190 -3.76 0.91 -22.85
C PRO A 190 -2.26 0.84 -22.55
N LEU A 191 -1.62 1.99 -22.30
CA LEU A 191 -0.19 2.05 -21.99
C LEU A 191 0.14 1.41 -20.63
N LEU A 192 -0.86 1.21 -19.76
CA LEU A 192 -0.67 0.53 -18.47
C LEU A 192 -0.18 -0.91 -18.62
N GLU A 193 -0.45 -1.59 -19.75
CA GLU A 193 0.10 -2.93 -20.03
C GLU A 193 1.64 -2.94 -20.12
N LYS A 194 2.27 -1.78 -20.34
CA LYS A 194 3.73 -1.62 -20.42
C LYS A 194 4.36 -1.38 -19.04
N ILE A 195 3.56 -1.09 -18.03
CA ILE A 195 4.06 -0.79 -16.69
C ILE A 195 4.30 -2.08 -15.91
N SER A 196 5.40 -2.13 -15.17
CA SER A 196 5.73 -3.26 -14.30
C SER A 196 4.64 -3.47 -13.25
N VAL A 197 4.24 -4.72 -13.08
CA VAL A 197 3.17 -5.11 -12.16
C VAL A 197 3.44 -4.65 -10.73
N GLU A 198 4.68 -4.68 -10.26
CA GLU A 198 5.08 -4.22 -8.93
C GLU A 198 4.73 -2.75 -8.68
N ARG A 199 4.96 -1.88 -9.68
CA ARG A 199 4.61 -0.45 -9.58
C ARG A 199 3.10 -0.25 -9.61
N THR A 200 2.42 -0.98 -10.49
CA THR A 200 0.96 -0.95 -10.58
C THR A 200 0.31 -1.43 -9.27
N PHE A 201 0.87 -2.48 -8.65
CA PHE A 201 0.44 -2.97 -7.35
C PHE A 201 0.53 -1.88 -6.27
N ILE A 202 1.68 -1.19 -6.15
CA ILE A 202 1.87 -0.14 -5.14
C ILE A 202 0.83 0.98 -5.28
N GLU A 203 0.57 1.44 -6.51
CA GLU A 203 -0.39 2.52 -6.73
C GLU A 203 -1.84 2.05 -6.51
N PHE A 204 -2.16 0.82 -6.90
CA PHE A 204 -3.50 0.27 -6.72
C PHE A 204 -3.80 -0.08 -5.26
N ASP A 205 -2.84 -0.63 -4.54
CA ASP A 205 -2.94 -0.90 -3.10
C ASP A 205 -3.20 0.39 -2.31
N LYS A 206 -2.44 1.45 -2.59
CA LYS A 206 -2.67 2.78 -2.01
C LYS A 206 -3.99 3.41 -2.41
N LEU A 207 -4.52 3.10 -3.60
CA LEU A 207 -5.85 3.55 -4.02
C LEU A 207 -6.92 2.86 -3.20
N LEU A 208 -6.83 1.54 -3.05
CA LEU A 208 -7.83 0.74 -2.35
C LEU A 208 -7.87 1.05 -0.85
N THR A 209 -6.72 1.32 -0.23
CA THR A 209 -6.61 1.61 1.22
C THR A 209 -6.86 3.07 1.60
N ALA A 210 -7.09 3.96 0.62
CA ALA A 210 -7.28 5.38 0.89
C ALA A 210 -8.71 5.74 1.34
N SER A 211 -8.85 6.85 2.07
CA SER A 211 -10.14 7.27 2.65
C SER A 211 -11.26 7.51 1.62
N TYR A 212 -10.91 7.90 0.38
CA TYR A 212 -11.87 8.08 -0.72
C TYR A 212 -11.68 7.01 -1.81
N TRP A 213 -11.26 5.79 -1.46
CA TRP A 213 -11.04 4.67 -2.40
C TRP A 213 -12.20 4.48 -3.38
N ARG A 214 -13.45 4.68 -2.93
CA ARG A 214 -14.65 4.60 -3.76
C ARG A 214 -14.61 5.57 -4.93
N LYS A 215 -14.16 6.81 -4.70
CA LYS A 215 -14.06 7.85 -5.71
C LYS A 215 -12.99 7.49 -6.76
N GLY A 216 -11.80 7.11 -6.30
CA GLY A 216 -10.71 6.68 -7.18
C GLY A 216 -11.05 5.42 -7.98
N LEU A 217 -11.63 4.40 -7.35
CA LEU A 217 -12.04 3.16 -8.01
C LEU A 217 -13.14 3.43 -9.05
N LYS A 218 -14.10 4.30 -8.75
CA LYS A 218 -15.16 4.68 -9.69
C LYS A 218 -14.58 5.34 -10.95
N SER A 219 -13.63 6.25 -10.79
CA SER A 219 -12.96 6.88 -11.94
C SER A 219 -12.06 5.89 -12.70
N LEU A 220 -11.37 4.98 -12.00
CA LEU A 220 -10.59 3.90 -12.61
C LEU A 220 -11.50 3.04 -13.52
N LEU A 221 -12.65 2.60 -13.02
CA LEU A 221 -13.64 1.83 -13.78
C LEU A 221 -14.20 2.62 -14.97
N ALA A 222 -14.60 3.87 -14.74
CA ALA A 222 -15.16 4.73 -15.79
C ALA A 222 -14.16 5.05 -16.92
N SER A 223 -12.86 4.99 -16.63
CA SER A 223 -11.79 5.17 -17.61
C SER A 223 -11.52 3.92 -18.45
N GLY A 224 -11.97 2.74 -18.02
CA GLY A 224 -11.62 1.45 -18.63
C GLY A 224 -10.19 0.99 -18.33
N ALA A 225 -9.44 1.71 -17.50
CA ALA A 225 -8.07 1.36 -17.14
C ALA A 225 -7.93 -0.01 -16.46
N THR A 226 -8.99 -0.50 -15.80
CA THR A 226 -9.03 -1.83 -15.20
C THR A 226 -8.72 -2.94 -16.21
N ASP A 227 -9.06 -2.77 -17.49
CA ASP A 227 -8.85 -3.81 -18.51
C ASP A 227 -7.38 -4.08 -18.84
N TYR A 228 -6.51 -3.14 -18.45
CA TYR A 228 -5.07 -3.19 -18.69
C TYR A 228 -4.28 -3.54 -17.41
N LEU A 229 -4.98 -3.81 -16.30
CA LEU A 229 -4.37 -4.29 -15.06
C LEU A 229 -4.28 -5.84 -15.06
N PRO A 230 -3.29 -6.43 -14.37
CA PRO A 230 -3.09 -7.88 -14.33
C PRO A 230 -4.34 -8.64 -13.87
N ASP A 231 -4.78 -9.61 -14.67
CA ASP A 231 -5.95 -10.46 -14.40
C ASP A 231 -7.29 -9.70 -14.18
N MET A 232 -7.39 -8.43 -14.60
CA MET A 232 -8.56 -7.56 -14.40
C MET A 232 -9.37 -7.27 -15.66
N ARG A 233 -9.06 -7.91 -16.79
CA ARG A 233 -9.79 -7.68 -18.05
C ARG A 233 -11.27 -8.07 -17.91
N SER A 234 -12.16 -7.19 -18.36
CA SER A 234 -13.61 -7.37 -18.33
C SER A 234 -14.18 -7.56 -16.92
N SER A 235 -13.54 -6.95 -15.91
CA SER A 235 -13.94 -7.06 -14.49
C SER A 235 -14.87 -5.94 -14.01
N GLN A 236 -15.23 -4.98 -14.88
CA GLN A 236 -15.91 -3.76 -14.46
C GLN A 236 -17.20 -4.03 -13.69
N LEU A 237 -18.08 -4.89 -14.23
CA LEU A 237 -19.38 -5.21 -13.62
C LEU A 237 -19.22 -5.91 -12.26
N GLN A 238 -18.22 -6.78 -12.14
CA GLN A 238 -17.91 -7.45 -10.88
C GLN A 238 -17.42 -6.45 -9.83
N LEU A 239 -16.55 -5.52 -10.22
CA LEU A 239 -16.01 -4.50 -9.33
C LEU A 239 -17.05 -3.45 -8.91
N GLU A 240 -18.12 -3.26 -9.67
CA GLU A 240 -19.24 -2.41 -9.25
C GLU A 240 -19.89 -2.90 -7.94
N THR A 241 -19.86 -4.20 -7.64
CA THR A 241 -20.38 -4.76 -6.38
C THR A 241 -19.60 -4.30 -5.15
N MET A 242 -18.36 -3.83 -5.29
CA MET A 242 -17.63 -3.21 -4.17
C MET A 242 -18.33 -1.93 -3.68
N PHE A 243 -19.12 -1.28 -4.53
CA PHE A 243 -19.88 -0.09 -4.13
C PHE A 243 -21.13 -0.41 -3.29
N ASP A 244 -21.49 -1.68 -3.13
CA ASP A 244 -22.58 -2.08 -2.21
C ASP A 244 -22.16 -1.96 -0.73
N ILE A 245 -20.86 -1.90 -0.47
CA ILE A 245 -20.30 -1.61 0.86
C ILE A 245 -20.70 -0.19 1.27
N LYS A 246 -20.94 0.04 2.57
CA LYS A 246 -21.22 1.36 3.15
C LYS A 246 -20.25 2.44 2.65
N VAL A 247 -20.79 3.65 2.42
CA VAL A 247 -20.09 4.76 1.76
C VAL A 247 -18.90 5.28 2.55
N ASP A 248 -18.98 5.22 3.88
CA ASP A 248 -17.98 5.69 4.84
C ASP A 248 -16.98 4.60 5.25
N PHE A 249 -17.11 3.39 4.72
CA PHE A 249 -16.21 2.28 5.04
C PHE A 249 -14.80 2.54 4.49
N GLN A 250 -13.81 2.40 5.37
CA GLN A 250 -12.39 2.45 5.02
C GLN A 250 -11.75 1.12 5.42
N PHE A 251 -10.92 0.58 4.53
CA PHE A 251 -10.21 -0.66 4.83
C PHE A 251 -9.15 -0.41 5.91
N THR A 252 -9.07 -1.33 6.87
CA THR A 252 -8.12 -1.28 7.98
C THR A 252 -6.73 -1.79 7.60
N SER A 253 -6.64 -2.57 6.51
CA SER A 253 -5.39 -3.12 5.99
C SER A 253 -5.44 -3.29 4.47
N SER A 254 -4.26 -3.41 3.86
CA SER A 254 -4.12 -3.83 2.45
C SER A 254 -4.76 -5.21 2.24
N GLU A 255 -4.56 -6.16 3.15
CA GLU A 255 -5.12 -7.50 3.02
C GLU A 255 -6.64 -7.52 2.99
N GLN A 256 -7.30 -6.71 3.82
CA GLN A 256 -8.76 -6.56 3.83
C GLN A 256 -9.28 -5.98 2.51
N ALA A 257 -8.58 -4.97 1.98
CA ALA A 257 -8.92 -4.33 0.72
C ALA A 257 -8.82 -5.30 -0.47
N TRP A 258 -7.70 -6.04 -0.54
CA TRP A 258 -7.49 -7.05 -1.58
C TRP A 258 -8.42 -8.26 -1.42
N ALA A 259 -8.69 -8.73 -0.21
CA ALA A 259 -9.68 -9.79 0.00
C ALA A 259 -11.05 -9.38 -0.55
N THR A 260 -11.47 -8.15 -0.27
CA THR A 260 -12.74 -7.58 -0.76
C THR A 260 -12.76 -7.50 -2.29
N LEU A 261 -11.67 -7.02 -2.90
CA LEU A 261 -11.49 -7.01 -4.35
C LEU A 261 -11.66 -8.42 -4.95
N LEU A 262 -10.96 -9.43 -4.40
CA LEU A 262 -11.00 -10.80 -4.91
C LEU A 262 -12.36 -11.47 -4.75
N MET A 263 -13.10 -11.13 -3.69
CA MET A 263 -14.47 -11.61 -3.48
C MET A 263 -15.43 -11.00 -4.51
N ALA A 264 -15.32 -9.69 -4.78
CA ALA A 264 -16.10 -9.02 -5.83
C ALA A 264 -15.85 -9.66 -7.21
N LEU A 265 -14.58 -9.95 -7.51
CA LEU A 265 -14.14 -10.58 -8.74
C LEU A 265 -14.45 -12.08 -8.84
N GLN A 266 -14.86 -12.72 -7.75
CA GLN A 266 -15.11 -14.16 -7.66
C GLN A 266 -13.89 -15.00 -8.09
N VAL A 267 -12.70 -14.62 -7.60
CA VAL A 267 -11.45 -15.30 -7.96
C VAL A 267 -11.38 -16.69 -7.31
N ASN A 268 -11.33 -17.74 -8.15
CA ASN A 268 -11.25 -19.12 -7.69
C ASN A 268 -9.91 -19.48 -7.02
N ASN A 269 -8.80 -18.90 -7.46
CA ASN A 269 -7.46 -19.20 -6.94
C ASN A 269 -6.77 -17.90 -6.52
N VAL A 270 -7.03 -17.50 -5.27
CA VAL A 270 -6.52 -16.27 -4.65
C VAL A 270 -4.99 -16.20 -4.74
N LYS A 271 -4.30 -17.27 -4.35
CA LYS A 271 -2.83 -17.31 -4.35
C LYS A 271 -2.23 -17.12 -5.73
N LYS A 272 -2.79 -17.75 -6.77
CA LYS A 272 -2.32 -17.61 -8.15
C LYS A 272 -2.51 -16.18 -8.66
N PHE A 273 -3.67 -15.59 -8.41
CA PHE A 273 -3.96 -14.20 -8.78
C PHE A 273 -2.95 -13.24 -8.13
N LEU A 274 -2.78 -13.32 -6.81
CA LEU A 274 -1.89 -12.44 -6.07
C LEU A 274 -0.40 -12.64 -6.42
N LYS A 275 -0.03 -13.85 -6.87
CA LYS A 275 1.30 -14.12 -7.41
C LYS A 275 1.57 -13.40 -8.73
N HIS A 276 0.57 -13.29 -9.61
CA HIS A 276 0.70 -12.49 -10.84
C HIS A 276 0.86 -11.01 -10.51
N TRP A 277 0.22 -10.54 -9.44
CA TRP A 277 0.41 -9.21 -8.85
C TRP A 277 1.72 -9.01 -8.08
N LYS A 278 2.63 -10.00 -8.09
CA LYS A 278 3.99 -9.89 -7.53
C LYS A 278 4.04 -9.59 -6.02
N THR A 279 3.00 -9.97 -5.30
CA THR A 279 2.88 -9.78 -3.85
C THR A 279 3.71 -10.80 -3.06
N SER A 280 3.99 -10.51 -1.78
CA SER A 280 4.72 -11.42 -0.89
C SER A 280 3.90 -12.68 -0.55
N ASN A 281 4.58 -13.79 -0.22
CA ASN A 281 3.89 -15.03 0.16
C ASN A 281 3.05 -14.87 1.43
N GLU A 282 3.50 -14.04 2.37
CA GLU A 282 2.78 -13.73 3.61
C GLU A 282 1.49 -12.97 3.31
N PHE A 283 1.56 -11.93 2.48
CA PHE A 283 0.40 -11.19 2.00
C PHE A 283 -0.61 -12.11 1.31
N GLN A 284 -0.14 -12.97 0.41
CA GLN A 284 -0.98 -13.96 -0.28
C GLN A 284 -1.75 -14.86 0.70
N LYS A 285 -1.05 -15.37 1.73
CA LYS A 285 -1.64 -16.25 2.75
C LYS A 285 -2.71 -15.51 3.56
N ARG A 286 -2.42 -14.30 4.04
CA ARG A 286 -3.34 -13.50 4.85
C ARG A 286 -4.61 -13.13 4.07
N VAL A 287 -4.48 -12.70 2.81
CA VAL A 287 -5.64 -12.43 1.94
C VAL A 287 -6.47 -13.70 1.70
N GLU A 288 -5.84 -14.83 1.40
CA GLU A 288 -6.52 -16.12 1.22
C GLU A 288 -7.29 -16.55 2.48
N GLN A 289 -6.72 -16.32 3.66
CA GLN A 289 -7.40 -16.57 4.94
C GLN A 289 -8.64 -15.68 5.10
N ILE A 290 -8.56 -14.36 4.85
CA ILE A 290 -9.74 -13.47 4.94
C ILE A 290 -10.86 -13.93 4.00
N VAL A 291 -10.53 -14.24 2.74
CA VAL A 291 -11.50 -14.75 1.75
C VAL A 291 -12.13 -16.07 2.22
N THR A 292 -11.33 -16.96 2.81
CA THR A 292 -11.80 -18.25 3.35
C THR A 292 -12.73 -18.05 4.54
N ILE A 293 -12.34 -17.21 5.51
CA ILE A 293 -13.16 -16.89 6.69
C ILE A 293 -14.49 -16.30 6.26
N TYR A 294 -14.47 -15.31 5.35
CA TYR A 294 -15.69 -14.69 4.84
C TYR A 294 -16.62 -15.73 4.18
N THR A 295 -16.06 -16.67 3.40
CA THR A 295 -16.81 -17.75 2.75
C THR A 295 -17.45 -18.71 3.77
N ILE A 296 -16.73 -19.09 4.82
CA ILE A 296 -17.27 -19.89 5.93
C ILE A 296 -18.42 -19.14 6.61
N ARG A 297 -18.22 -17.85 6.89
CA ARG A 297 -19.19 -16.97 7.53
C ARG A 297 -20.50 -16.80 6.74
N GLN A 298 -20.50 -17.01 5.43
CA GLN A 298 -21.74 -17.05 4.64
C GLN A 298 -22.62 -18.25 4.99
N ARG A 299 -22.05 -19.32 5.57
CA ARG A 299 -22.74 -20.58 5.83
C ARG A 299 -23.09 -20.76 7.31
N HIS A 300 -22.14 -20.49 8.20
CA HIS A 300 -22.33 -20.62 9.64
C HIS A 300 -21.37 -19.71 10.42
N PHE A 301 -21.52 -19.70 11.75
CA PHE A 301 -20.58 -19.03 12.65
C PHE A 301 -19.30 -19.87 12.81
N LEU A 302 -18.17 -19.21 13.08
CA LEU A 302 -16.89 -19.90 13.26
C LEU A 302 -16.93 -20.78 14.50
N ASP A 303 -16.54 -22.05 14.35
CA ASP A 303 -16.35 -22.95 15.49
C ASP A 303 -14.94 -22.82 16.09
N LYS A 304 -14.65 -23.62 17.13
CA LYS A 304 -13.35 -23.58 17.82
C LYS A 304 -12.19 -23.98 16.91
N GLU A 305 -12.37 -24.98 16.04
CA GLU A 305 -11.32 -25.42 15.12
C GLU A 305 -11.03 -24.37 14.05
N GLU A 306 -12.05 -23.67 13.59
CA GLU A 306 -11.93 -22.55 12.66
C GLU A 306 -11.27 -21.35 13.34
N CYS A 307 -11.69 -20.99 14.56
CA CYS A 307 -11.06 -19.93 15.34
C CYS A 307 -9.60 -20.22 15.69
N TYR A 308 -9.23 -21.48 15.91
CA TYR A 308 -7.84 -21.89 16.14
C TYR A 308 -6.98 -21.82 14.86
N ARG A 309 -7.58 -22.03 13.69
CA ARG A 309 -6.88 -22.04 12.40
C ARG A 309 -6.47 -20.65 11.90
N PHE A 310 -7.20 -19.62 12.33
CA PHE A 310 -7.05 -18.26 11.83
C PHE A 310 -6.60 -17.31 12.94
N GLU A 311 -5.81 -16.31 12.56
CA GLU A 311 -5.45 -15.23 13.48
C GLU A 311 -6.70 -14.38 13.79
N LEU A 312 -6.84 -13.95 15.05
CA LEU A 312 -8.01 -13.19 15.50
C LEU A 312 -8.24 -11.92 14.67
N ASP A 313 -7.17 -11.19 14.33
CA ASP A 313 -7.25 -9.98 13.51
C ASP A 313 -7.86 -10.24 12.13
N LEU A 314 -7.55 -11.38 11.50
CA LEU A 314 -8.10 -11.74 10.19
C LEU A 314 -9.58 -12.10 10.27
N MET A 315 -10.00 -12.72 11.37
CA MET A 315 -11.42 -13.01 11.62
C MET A 315 -12.23 -11.72 11.81
N ILE A 316 -11.68 -10.77 12.57
CA ILE A 316 -12.30 -9.46 12.76
C ILE A 316 -12.38 -8.70 11.44
N GLN A 317 -11.30 -8.68 10.64
CA GLN A 317 -11.31 -8.03 9.32
C GLN A 317 -12.36 -8.61 8.38
N ALA A 318 -12.58 -9.93 8.38
CA ALA A 318 -13.63 -10.55 7.58
C ALA A 318 -15.04 -10.16 8.09
N GLU A 319 -15.23 -10.08 9.41
CA GLU A 319 -16.50 -9.70 10.02
C GLU A 319 -16.81 -8.21 9.82
N GLU A 320 -15.79 -7.33 9.80
CA GLU A 320 -15.91 -5.91 9.43
C GLU A 320 -16.43 -5.74 8.00
N ILE A 321 -15.90 -6.49 7.02
CA ILE A 321 -16.40 -6.47 5.64
C ILE A 321 -17.88 -6.85 5.60
N ARG A 322 -18.27 -7.91 6.32
CA ARG A 322 -19.67 -8.36 6.41
C ARG A 322 -20.56 -7.27 7.01
N GLN A 323 -20.12 -6.63 8.10
CA GLN A 323 -20.85 -5.53 8.73
C GLN A 323 -21.03 -4.35 7.76
N ALA A 324 -19.99 -4.03 6.99
CA ALA A 324 -19.99 -2.96 6.02
C ALA A 324 -20.90 -3.26 4.81
N GLN A 325 -21.18 -4.53 4.52
CA GLN A 325 -22.17 -4.98 3.54
C GLN A 325 -23.59 -5.14 4.14
N GLY A 326 -23.78 -4.81 5.41
CA GLY A 326 -25.07 -4.92 6.09
C GLY A 326 -25.48 -6.36 6.42
N LEU A 327 -24.55 -7.31 6.40
CA LEU A 327 -24.80 -8.69 6.81
C LEU A 327 -24.83 -8.79 8.35
N ALA A 328 -25.48 -9.84 8.85
CA ALA A 328 -25.47 -10.15 10.28
C ALA A 328 -24.05 -10.51 10.75
N VAL A 329 -23.65 -9.87 11.85
CA VAL A 329 -22.32 -10.00 12.46
C VAL A 329 -22.43 -10.15 13.97
N ASP A 330 -21.43 -10.79 14.58
CA ASP A 330 -21.32 -10.94 16.04
C ASP A 330 -19.85 -10.99 16.46
N PHE A 331 -19.26 -9.82 16.70
CA PHE A 331 -17.86 -9.70 17.10
C PHE A 331 -17.60 -10.31 18.48
N GLU A 332 -18.53 -10.15 19.43
CA GLU A 332 -18.40 -10.69 20.79
C GLU A 332 -18.34 -12.22 20.79
N LYS A 333 -19.12 -12.86 19.91
CA LYS A 333 -19.08 -14.30 19.73
C LYS A 333 -17.74 -14.77 19.14
N ILE A 334 -17.12 -14.04 18.21
CA ILE A 334 -15.77 -14.36 17.70
C ILE A 334 -14.77 -14.29 18.86
N HIS A 335 -14.75 -13.17 19.59
CA HIS A 335 -13.84 -12.97 20.71
C HIS A 335 -14.01 -14.04 21.80
N SER A 336 -15.24 -14.25 22.27
CA SER A 336 -15.51 -15.26 23.31
C SER A 336 -15.20 -16.69 22.87
N THR A 337 -15.38 -17.03 21.59
CA THR A 337 -15.01 -18.35 21.07
C THR A 337 -13.49 -18.51 21.03
N TYR A 338 -12.77 -17.50 20.54
CA TYR A 338 -11.31 -17.48 20.50
C TYR A 338 -10.69 -17.53 21.90
N ASP A 339 -11.16 -16.70 22.83
CA ASP A 339 -10.68 -16.67 24.22
C ASP A 339 -10.98 -17.97 24.99
N SER A 340 -11.94 -18.77 24.51
CA SER A 340 -12.30 -20.08 25.08
C SER A 340 -11.45 -21.24 24.54
N LEU A 341 -10.51 -20.97 23.64
CA LEU A 341 -9.57 -21.97 23.13
C LEU A 341 -8.58 -22.36 24.23
N THR A 342 -8.36 -23.66 24.39
CA THR A 342 -7.40 -24.19 25.36
C THR A 342 -5.96 -23.85 24.98
N ILE A 343 -5.69 -23.73 23.67
CA ILE A 343 -4.41 -23.39 23.06
C ILE A 343 -4.66 -22.50 21.83
N HIS A 344 -3.71 -21.65 21.50
CA HIS A 344 -3.75 -20.75 20.33
C HIS A 344 -2.68 -21.10 19.30
N ASP A 345 -1.66 -21.85 19.71
CA ASP A 345 -0.60 -22.35 18.86
C ASP A 345 -0.22 -23.79 19.23
N LYS A 346 0.04 -24.63 18.22
CA LYS A 346 0.39 -26.05 18.40
C LYS A 346 1.61 -26.29 19.29
N HIS A 347 2.52 -25.32 19.41
CA HIS A 347 3.71 -25.43 20.26
C HIS A 347 3.37 -25.30 21.75
N GLU A 348 2.15 -24.88 22.09
CA GLU A 348 1.65 -24.89 23.46
C GLU A 348 1.29 -26.31 23.94
N ILE A 349 1.11 -27.27 23.03
CA ILE A 349 0.79 -28.66 23.40
C ILE A 349 1.94 -29.25 24.22
N VAL A 350 1.64 -29.71 25.43
CA VAL A 350 2.65 -30.19 26.41
C VAL A 350 3.27 -31.54 26.04
N VAL A 351 2.74 -32.19 25.00
CA VAL A 351 3.21 -33.47 24.47
C VAL A 351 3.68 -33.31 23.03
N ASN A 352 4.80 -33.94 22.69
CA ASN A 352 5.30 -34.04 21.33
C ASN A 352 5.57 -35.51 20.96
N GLY A 353 5.80 -35.77 19.67
CA GLY A 353 6.06 -37.12 19.18
C GLY A 353 7.27 -37.80 19.84
N GLY A 354 8.29 -37.05 20.23
CA GLY A 354 9.46 -37.59 20.94
C GLY A 354 9.11 -38.16 22.31
N LEU A 355 8.26 -37.46 23.06
CA LEU A 355 7.75 -37.93 24.36
C LEU A 355 6.92 -39.21 24.19
N LEU A 356 6.01 -39.24 23.21
CA LEU A 356 5.17 -40.42 22.93
C LEU A 356 6.00 -41.64 22.51
N ILE A 357 7.07 -41.45 21.73
CA ILE A 357 7.97 -42.54 21.35
C ILE A 357 8.74 -43.06 22.57
N LYS A 358 9.34 -42.15 23.35
CA LYS A 358 10.25 -42.51 24.44
C LYS A 358 9.52 -43.14 25.62
N GLU A 359 8.42 -42.55 26.05
CA GLU A 359 7.73 -42.93 27.29
C GLU A 359 6.65 -44.00 27.03
N PHE A 360 6.08 -44.08 25.82
CA PHE A 360 4.94 -44.95 25.50
C PHE A 360 5.20 -45.98 24.38
N GLY A 361 6.39 -45.95 23.77
CA GLY A 361 6.80 -46.96 22.80
C GLY A 361 6.10 -46.87 21.45
N PHE A 362 5.52 -45.71 21.11
CA PHE A 362 4.95 -45.48 19.78
C PHE A 362 6.05 -45.55 18.71
N LYS A 363 5.72 -46.09 17.54
CA LYS A 363 6.64 -46.13 16.40
C LYS A 363 6.52 -44.85 15.57
N PRO A 364 7.64 -44.28 15.08
CA PRO A 364 7.59 -43.20 14.11
C PRO A 364 6.81 -43.63 12.86
N GLY A 365 5.88 -42.80 12.39
CA GLY A 365 5.12 -43.07 11.18
C GLY A 365 3.81 -42.28 11.08
N PRO A 366 3.04 -42.48 9.99
CA PRO A 366 1.78 -41.77 9.75
C PRO A 366 0.75 -41.89 10.88
N ALA A 367 0.68 -43.05 11.54
CA ALA A 367 -0.23 -43.29 12.66
C ALA A 367 0.05 -42.39 13.87
N LEU A 368 1.33 -42.13 14.19
CA LEU A 368 1.71 -41.18 15.23
C LEU A 368 1.34 -39.74 14.86
N GLY A 369 1.49 -39.39 13.58
CA GLY A 369 1.04 -38.08 13.08
C GLY A 369 -0.46 -37.89 13.24
N GLN A 370 -1.26 -38.90 12.88
CA GLN A 370 -2.71 -38.87 13.05
C GLN A 370 -3.12 -38.75 14.53
N LEU A 371 -2.47 -39.49 15.43
CA LEU A 371 -2.71 -39.38 16.86
C LEU A 371 -2.39 -37.97 17.40
N LEU A 372 -1.29 -37.36 16.96
CA LEU A 372 -0.97 -35.98 17.33
C LEU A 372 -2.03 -34.99 16.83
N THR A 373 -2.52 -35.15 15.60
CA THR A 373 -3.66 -34.36 15.09
C THR A 373 -4.91 -34.57 15.93
N GLU A 374 -5.23 -35.80 16.32
CA GLU A 374 -6.41 -36.08 17.14
C GLU A 374 -6.31 -35.48 18.55
N ILE A 375 -5.12 -35.49 19.16
CA ILE A 375 -4.84 -34.82 20.44
C ILE A 375 -5.05 -33.32 20.28
N GLU A 376 -4.45 -32.72 19.25
CA GLU A 376 -4.58 -31.28 18.95
C GLU A 376 -6.05 -30.89 18.79
N THR A 377 -6.80 -31.61 17.95
CA THR A 377 -8.24 -31.36 17.74
C THR A 377 -9.05 -31.51 19.03
N ALA A 378 -8.76 -32.52 19.86
CA ALA A 378 -9.46 -32.70 21.13
C ALA A 378 -9.18 -31.57 22.12
N ILE A 379 -7.94 -31.06 22.15
CA ILE A 379 -7.54 -29.92 23.00
C ILE A 379 -8.23 -28.64 22.54
N VAL A 380 -8.19 -28.36 21.24
CA VAL A 380 -8.81 -27.17 20.63
C VAL A 380 -10.31 -27.13 20.90
N ASN A 381 -11.00 -28.27 20.76
CA ASN A 381 -12.43 -28.35 21.04
C ASN A 381 -12.77 -28.29 22.54
N GLY A 382 -11.78 -28.33 23.43
CA GLY A 382 -11.98 -28.37 24.89
C GLY A 382 -12.49 -29.72 25.40
N VAL A 383 -12.33 -30.79 24.61
CA VAL A 383 -12.63 -32.17 25.02
C VAL A 383 -11.48 -32.73 25.87
N LEU A 384 -10.26 -32.25 25.63
CA LEU A 384 -9.04 -32.68 26.30
C LEU A 384 -8.30 -31.49 26.91
N ASP A 385 -7.97 -31.55 28.19
CA ASP A 385 -7.11 -30.53 28.80
C ASP A 385 -5.68 -30.65 28.26
N ASN A 386 -5.01 -29.51 28.04
CA ASN A 386 -3.59 -29.48 27.69
C ASN A 386 -2.70 -29.74 28.92
N ARG A 387 -2.88 -30.91 29.54
CA ARG A 387 -2.12 -31.39 30.69
C ARG A 387 -1.59 -32.78 30.38
N LEU A 388 -0.34 -33.05 30.80
CA LEU A 388 0.33 -34.32 30.50
C LEU A 388 -0.56 -35.52 30.87
N GLU A 389 -1.00 -35.60 32.13
CA GLU A 389 -1.83 -36.71 32.64
C GLU A 389 -3.11 -36.95 31.81
N ALA A 390 -3.81 -35.89 31.41
CA ALA A 390 -5.03 -35.99 30.63
C ALA A 390 -4.76 -36.52 29.21
N ILE A 391 -3.71 -36.00 28.56
CA ILE A 391 -3.27 -36.45 27.23
C ILE A 391 -2.80 -37.90 27.29
N LEU A 392 -2.13 -38.31 28.36
CA LEU A 392 -1.68 -39.69 28.53
C LEU A 392 -2.86 -40.67 28.66
N ALA A 393 -3.85 -40.36 29.49
CA ALA A 393 -5.05 -41.18 29.61
C ALA A 393 -5.79 -41.32 28.27
N PHE A 394 -5.91 -40.22 27.53
CA PHE A 394 -6.52 -40.18 26.20
C PHE A 394 -5.79 -41.07 25.18
N VAL A 395 -4.45 -41.13 25.24
CA VAL A 395 -3.64 -41.98 24.37
C VAL A 395 -3.73 -43.46 24.76
N GLU A 396 -3.81 -43.78 26.05
CA GLU A 396 -3.95 -45.16 26.53
C GLU A 396 -5.27 -45.80 26.11
N GLU A 397 -6.38 -45.05 26.07
CA GLU A 397 -7.69 -45.53 25.60
C GLU A 397 -7.71 -45.91 24.10
N ARG A 398 -6.73 -45.46 23.32
CA ARG A 398 -6.64 -45.66 21.86
C ARG A 398 -5.56 -46.64 21.44
N ARG A 399 -4.93 -47.29 22.41
CA ARG A 399 -3.96 -48.37 22.21
C ARG A 399 -4.66 -49.70 21.99
#